data_AF-I6P161-F1
#
_entry.id   AF-I6P161-F1
#
_cell.length_a   1.000
_cell.length_b   1.000
_cell.length_c   1.000
_cell.angle_alpha   90.00
_cell.angle_beta   90.00
_cell.angle_gamma   90.00
#
_symmetry.space_group_name_H-M   'P 1'
#
loop_
_entity.id
_entity.type
_entity.pdbx_description
1 polymer ?
#
loop_
_entity_poly.entity_id
_entity_poly.type
_entity_poly.pdbx_seq_one_letter_code
_entity_poly.pdbx_strand_id
1 'polypeptide(L)'
;RKEAYLHPCVMDELRRIIVDSEIMHEDDRLWPQPDRVGRQELEIVIGEEHISFTTSKTGSLLDVNQSRDPEGLRGFYYLVQDLKCLVFSLIGL
;
A
#
# COMPACT_ATOMS: atom_id res chain seq x y z
N ARG A 1 5.73 20.18 -3.80
CA ARG A 1 6.79 19.18 -3.52
C ARG A 1 7.38 19.53 -2.16
N LYS A 2 7.37 18.59 -1.20
CA LYS A 2 7.90 18.75 0.16
C LYS A 2 8.86 17.60 0.42
N GLU A 3 9.95 17.86 1.13
CA GLU A 3 10.97 16.88 1.49
C GLU A 3 11.38 17.15 2.95
N ALA A 4 11.56 16.10 3.75
CA ALA A 4 11.92 16.19 5.17
C ALA A 4 12.67 14.93 5.60
N TYR A 5 13.52 15.07 6.62
CA TYR A 5 14.13 13.94 7.31
C TYR A 5 13.24 13.53 8.48
N LEU A 6 12.99 12.23 8.61
CA LEU A 6 12.18 11.68 9.68
C LEU A 6 13.08 11.07 10.76
N HIS A 7 12.62 11.11 12.01
CA HIS A 7 13.29 10.43 13.10
C HIS A 7 13.19 8.89 12.90
N PRO A 8 14.22 8.11 13.28
CA PRO A 8 14.20 6.64 13.12
C PRO A 8 12.94 5.95 13.68
N CYS A 9 12.38 6.44 14.79
CA CYS A 9 11.14 5.87 15.36
C CYS A 9 9.95 5.90 14.38
N VAL A 10 9.90 6.86 13.46
CA VAL A 10 8.85 6.92 12.43
C VAL A 10 9.08 5.81 11.38
N MET A 11 10.34 5.49 11.09
CA MET A 11 10.70 4.40 10.20
C MET A 11 10.39 3.03 10.83
N ASP A 12 10.60 2.88 12.14
CA ASP A 12 10.25 1.67 12.87
C ASP A 12 8.73 1.44 12.89
N GLU A 13 7.95 2.52 13.08
CA GLU A 13 6.50 2.45 13.03
C GLU A 13 5.97 2.15 11.62
N LEU A 14 6.55 2.77 10.59
CA LEU A 14 6.25 2.44 9.20
C LEU A 14 6.51 0.96 8.91
N ARG A 15 7.64 0.42 9.38
CA ARG A 15 7.95 -1.01 9.27
C ARG A 15 6.92 -1.86 9.99
N ARG A 16 6.52 -1.49 11.21
CA ARG A 16 5.50 -2.23 11.98
C ARG A 16 4.16 -2.27 11.23
N ILE A 17 3.70 -1.14 10.69
CA ILE A 17 2.48 -1.06 9.88
C ILE A 17 2.54 -2.02 8.68
N ILE A 18 3.69 -2.06 7.98
CA ILE A 18 3.86 -2.95 6.82
C ILE A 18 3.83 -4.43 7.25
N VAL A 19 4.57 -4.80 8.31
CA VAL A 19 4.63 -6.19 8.78
C VAL A 19 3.26 -6.66 9.29
N ASP A 20 2.56 -5.84 10.08
CA ASP A 20 1.24 -6.18 10.63
C ASP A 20 0.16 -6.31 9.54
N SER A 21 0.37 -5.69 8.37
CA SER A 21 -0.54 -5.79 7.23
C SER A 21 -0.42 -7.10 6.44
N GLU A 22 0.62 -7.91 6.70
CA GLU A 22 0.94 -9.15 5.98
C GLU A 22 1.15 -8.99 4.45
N ILE A 23 1.22 -7.74 3.96
CA ILE A 23 1.29 -7.40 2.53
C ILE A 23 2.49 -8.02 1.81
N MET A 24 3.57 -8.33 2.53
CA MET A 24 4.79 -8.93 2.00
C MET A 24 4.56 -10.37 1.50
N HIS A 25 3.43 -10.99 1.86
CA HIS A 25 3.05 -12.35 1.45
C HIS A 25 2.03 -12.37 0.30
N GLU A 26 1.62 -11.21 -0.21
CA GLU A 26 0.62 -11.07 -1.27
C GLU A 26 1.25 -11.04 -2.68
N ASP A 27 0.43 -11.29 -3.71
CA ASP A 27 0.85 -11.27 -5.12
C ASP A 27 -0.25 -10.60 -6.00
N ASP A 28 0.16 -9.68 -6.87
CA ASP A 28 -0.74 -8.85 -7.67
C ASP A 28 -1.17 -9.47 -9.01
N ARG A 29 -0.78 -10.71 -9.33
CA ARG A 29 -1.10 -11.37 -10.62
C ARG A 29 -2.59 -11.44 -10.92
N LEU A 30 -3.42 -11.53 -9.88
CA LEU A 30 -4.88 -11.60 -10.02
C LEU A 30 -5.56 -10.24 -9.85
N TRP A 31 -4.80 -9.19 -9.54
CA TRP A 31 -5.36 -7.86 -9.32
C TRP A 31 -5.73 -7.19 -10.64
N PRO A 32 -6.72 -6.27 -10.64
CA PRO A 32 -7.10 -5.52 -11.83
C PRO A 32 -5.91 -4.75 -12.41
N GLN A 33 -5.65 -4.93 -13.70
CA GLN A 33 -4.56 -4.22 -14.38
C GLN A 33 -4.88 -2.74 -14.56
N PRO A 34 -3.88 -1.84 -14.57
CA PRO A 34 -4.11 -0.40 -14.77
C PRO A 34 -4.91 -0.09 -16.03
N ASP A 35 -5.79 0.90 -15.94
CA ASP A 35 -6.69 1.29 -17.02
C ASP A 35 -6.80 2.83 -17.15
N ARG A 36 -7.84 3.31 -17.85
CA ARG A 36 -8.09 4.75 -18.05
C ARG A 36 -8.50 5.49 -16.78
N VAL A 37 -9.01 4.80 -15.76
CA VAL A 37 -9.45 5.36 -14.48
C VAL A 37 -8.24 5.69 -13.61
N GLY A 38 -7.20 4.84 -13.65
CA GLY A 38 -5.93 5.15 -13.03
C GLY A 38 -5.03 3.95 -12.79
N ARG A 39 -3.92 4.23 -12.11
CA ARG A 39 -2.87 3.28 -11.73
C ARG A 39 -2.47 3.52 -10.29
N GLN A 40 -2.25 2.46 -9.54
CA GLN A 40 -1.63 2.46 -8.23
C GLN A 40 -0.40 1.56 -8.26
N GLU A 41 0.66 2.03 -7.61
CA GLU A 41 1.94 1.32 -7.50
C GLU A 41 2.39 1.34 -6.05
N LEU A 42 2.87 0.20 -5.56
CA LEU A 42 3.47 0.07 -4.24
C LEU A 42 4.70 -0.81 -4.37
N GLU A 43 5.84 -0.28 -3.92
CA GLU A 43 7.10 -1.01 -3.90
C GLU A 43 7.67 -0.93 -2.49
N ILE A 44 8.02 -2.08 -1.92
CA ILE A 44 8.52 -2.18 -0.54
C ILE A 44 9.73 -3.11 -0.53
N VAL A 45 10.81 -2.64 0.10
CA VAL A 45 12.01 -3.43 0.40
C VAL A 45 12.20 -3.46 1.92
N ILE A 46 12.18 -4.65 2.51
CA ILE A 46 12.36 -4.89 3.94
C ILE A 46 13.36 -6.03 4.12
N GLY A 47 14.57 -5.69 4.56
CA GLY A 47 15.63 -6.70 4.69
C GLY A 47 16.00 -7.27 3.31
N GLU A 48 15.82 -8.57 3.13
CA GLU A 48 16.07 -9.28 1.86
C GLU A 48 14.80 -9.49 1.03
N GLU A 49 13.63 -9.11 1.57
CA GLU A 49 12.35 -9.25 0.88
C GLU A 49 12.04 -8.00 0.05
N HIS A 50 11.50 -8.23 -1.15
CA HIS A 50 11.10 -7.20 -2.09
C HIS A 50 9.76 -7.57 -2.74
N ILE A 51 8.80 -6.65 -2.67
CA ILE A 51 7.55 -6.72 -3.41
C ILE A 51 7.38 -5.47 -4.26
N SER A 52 6.72 -5.64 -5.40
CA SER A 52 6.38 -4.56 -6.30
C SER A 52 5.03 -4.86 -6.94
N PHE A 53 4.02 -4.09 -6.58
CA PHE A 53 2.66 -4.26 -7.07
C PHE A 53 2.25 -3.14 -8.02
N THR A 54 1.45 -3.50 -9.03
CA THR A 54 0.82 -2.57 -9.96
C THR A 54 -0.64 -2.98 -10.18
N THR A 55 -1.57 -2.08 -9.85
CA THR A 55 -3.02 -2.34 -9.98
C THR A 55 -3.77 -1.11 -10.47
N SER A 56 -5.02 -1.30 -10.90
CA SER A 56 -5.94 -0.19 -11.21
C SER A 56 -6.32 0.57 -9.93
N LYS A 57 -6.94 1.73 -10.11
CA LYS A 57 -7.40 2.55 -8.99
C LYS A 57 -8.61 1.89 -8.31
N THR A 58 -8.44 1.46 -7.06
CA THR A 58 -9.53 0.92 -6.23
C THR A 58 -10.32 2.07 -5.59
N GLY A 59 -11.59 2.24 -5.97
CA GLY A 59 -12.44 3.32 -5.49
C GLY A 59 -13.16 3.01 -4.18
N SER A 60 -13.50 1.75 -3.94
CA SER A 60 -14.34 1.31 -2.83
C SER A 60 -14.09 -0.15 -2.43
N LEU A 61 -14.58 -0.56 -1.25
CA LEU A 61 -14.59 -1.96 -0.83
C LEU A 61 -15.47 -2.85 -1.73
N LEU A 62 -16.42 -2.26 -2.48
CA LEU A 62 -17.20 -3.02 -3.46
C LEU A 62 -16.31 -3.52 -4.59
N ASP A 63 -15.42 -2.65 -5.09
CA ASP A 63 -14.46 -3.00 -6.15
C ASP A 63 -13.51 -4.11 -5.67
N VAL A 64 -13.08 -4.05 -4.41
CA VAL A 64 -12.27 -5.09 -3.77
C VAL A 64 -12.99 -6.43 -3.73
N ASN A 65 -14.23 -6.43 -3.23
CA ASN A 65 -15.02 -7.65 -3.07
C ASN A 65 -15.42 -8.31 -4.41
N GLN A 66 -15.40 -7.56 -5.51
CA GLN A 66 -15.67 -8.07 -6.87
C GLN A 66 -14.40 -8.52 -7.62
N SER A 67 -13.22 -8.33 -7.03
CA SER A 67 -11.95 -8.71 -7.66
C SER A 67 -11.72 -10.23 -7.65
N ARG A 68 -10.70 -10.69 -8.38
CA ARG A 68 -10.30 -12.10 -8.41
C ARG A 68 -9.48 -12.54 -7.20
N ASP A 69 -9.02 -11.58 -6.41
CA ASP A 69 -8.33 -11.79 -5.15
C ASP A 69 -8.81 -10.75 -4.11
N PRO A 70 -10.00 -10.96 -3.51
CA PRO A 70 -10.57 -10.02 -2.55
C PRO A 70 -9.82 -9.93 -1.23
N GLU A 71 -9.02 -10.93 -0.85
CA GLU A 71 -8.28 -10.94 0.41
C GLU A 71 -7.01 -10.09 0.29
N GLY A 72 -6.15 -10.40 -0.68
CA GLY A 72 -4.92 -9.63 -0.90
C GLY A 72 -5.20 -8.18 -1.28
N LEU A 73 -6.18 -7.94 -2.16
CA LEU A 73 -6.54 -6.57 -2.55
C LEU A 73 -7.17 -5.78 -1.39
N ARG A 74 -7.79 -6.44 -0.40
CA ARG A 74 -8.28 -5.79 0.83
C ARG A 74 -7.12 -5.41 1.75
N GLY A 75 -6.14 -6.28 1.92
CA GLY A 75 -4.90 -5.97 2.64
C GLY A 75 -4.20 -4.76 2.04
N PHE A 76 -4.01 -4.76 0.72
CA PHE A 76 -3.48 -3.62 -0.02
C PHE A 76 -4.29 -2.33 0.19
N TYR A 77 -5.62 -2.41 0.09
CA TYR A 77 -6.51 -1.27 0.25
C TYR A 77 -6.37 -0.58 1.61
N TYR A 78 -6.33 -1.36 2.71
CA TYR A 78 -6.17 -0.79 4.05
C TYR A 78 -4.76 -0.27 4.30
N LEU A 79 -3.72 -1.01 3.90
CA LEU A 79 -2.34 -0.55 4.04
C LEU A 79 -2.14 0.80 3.34
N VAL A 80 -2.64 0.97 2.11
CA VAL A 80 -2.53 2.25 1.39
C VAL A 80 -3.22 3.39 2.14
N GLN A 81 -4.31 3.12 2.87
CA GLN A 81 -4.96 4.14 3.71
C GLN A 81 -4.10 4.51 4.91
N ASP A 82 -3.58 3.52 5.64
CA ASP A 82 -2.73 3.76 6.81
C ASP A 82 -1.47 4.54 6.44
N LEU A 83 -0.82 4.18 5.32
CA LEU A 83 0.33 4.90 4.79
C LEU A 83 -0.02 6.34 4.40
N LYS A 84 -1.16 6.57 3.74
CA LYS A 84 -1.64 7.93 3.41
C LYS A 84 -1.91 8.75 4.66
N CYS A 85 -2.55 8.15 5.67
CA CYS A 85 -2.80 8.80 6.95
C CYS A 85 -1.50 9.23 7.63
N LEU A 86 -0.51 8.33 7.74
CA LEU A 86 0.80 8.63 8.30
C LEU A 86 1.48 9.79 7.55
N VAL A 87 1.55 9.70 6.22
CA VAL A 87 2.19 10.73 5.39
C VAL A 87 1.47 12.07 5.49
N PHE A 88 0.13 12.09 5.42
CA PHE A 88 -0.65 13.33 5.52
C PHE A 88 -0.51 14.01 6.89
N SER A 89 -0.44 13.24 7.97
CA SER A 89 -0.14 13.78 9.29
C SER A 89 1.27 14.37 9.36
N LEU A 90 2.28 13.68 8.81
CA LEU A 90 3.67 14.17 8.83
C LEU A 90 3.90 15.45 8.00
N ILE A 91 3.20 15.60 6.86
CA ILE A 91 3.37 16.78 5.99
C ILE A 91 2.43 17.94 6.32
N GLY A 92 1.36 17.66 7.07
CA GLY A 92 0.31 18.60 7.44
C GLY A 92 0.61 19.37 8.72
N LEU A 93 1.42 18.79 9.60
CA LEU A 93 2.10 19.49 10.70
C LEU A 93 3.14 20.49 10.15
#